data_AF-U5YMA1-F1
#
_entry.id   AF-U5YMA1-F1
#
_cell.length_a   1.000
_cell.length_b   1.000
_cell.length_c   1.000
_cell.angle_alpha   90.00
_cell.angle_beta   90.00
_cell.angle_gamma   90.00
#
_symmetry.space_group_name_H-M   'P 1'
#
loop_
_entity.id
_entity.type
_entity.pdbx_description
1 polymer ?
#
loop_
_entity_poly.entity_id
_entity_poly.type
_entity_poly.pdbx_seq_one_letter_code
_entity_poly.pdbx_strand_id
1 'polypeptide(L)'
;MSTSAPTDAGSPGDGWWTVCIVGSGPRGLSVLERLAANADELLPAGVRLRVHLVDPRPGTGQVWRSDQSELLLMNTVASQVTLFTDDSVTMDGPVRPGPSLAAWAAAAGEEGPGPDAYPTRALYGRYLEWVLRSVVRRTPADVRTHAARAVRLDADPDACAAGRDRVTLDDGTVLSGLDAVVLAQGHLPVSPTPAEAAFARFAARRGLFYLPPGNPAEAGLDGIGAGEPVLLRGLGLNFFDHMSLLTEGRGGVFEAKDAGLVYHRSGREPVLYAGSRRGVPYQAPRGRTRRARTAGTSPSS
;
A
#
# COMPACT_ATOMS: atom_id res chain seq x y z
N MET A 1 -22.47 -19.20 34.01
CA MET A 1 -21.57 -19.43 32.85
C MET A 1 -20.45 -18.42 32.96
N SER A 2 -19.24 -18.94 33.18
CA SER A 2 -18.05 -18.18 33.58
C SER A 2 -17.59 -17.25 32.46
N THR A 3 -17.65 -15.94 32.69
CA THR A 3 -16.91 -14.95 31.88
C THR A 3 -15.48 -14.93 32.40
N SER A 4 -14.58 -15.58 31.68
CA SER A 4 -13.14 -15.45 31.89
C SER A 4 -12.74 -13.99 31.69
N ALA A 5 -12.25 -13.35 32.76
CA ALA A 5 -11.64 -12.03 32.71
C ALA A 5 -10.44 -12.03 31.74
N PRO A 6 -10.15 -10.91 31.06
CA PRO A 6 -8.95 -10.80 30.24
C PRO A 6 -7.72 -10.98 31.14
N THR A 7 -6.83 -11.87 30.71
CA THR A 7 -5.52 -12.12 31.31
C THR A 7 -4.78 -10.80 31.52
N ASP A 8 -4.31 -10.60 32.75
CA ASP A 8 -3.54 -9.44 33.23
C ASP A 8 -2.38 -9.15 32.26
N ALA A 9 -2.57 -8.16 31.39
CA ALA A 9 -1.51 -7.70 30.51
C ALA A 9 -0.53 -6.92 31.40
N GLY A 10 0.69 -7.45 31.55
CA GLY A 10 1.66 -7.04 32.56
C GLY A 10 1.77 -5.53 32.76
N SER A 11 1.83 -5.09 34.02
CA SER A 11 1.96 -3.68 34.35
C SER A 11 3.20 -3.06 33.68
N PRO A 12 3.09 -1.87 33.06
CA PRO A 12 4.21 -1.20 32.44
C PRO A 12 5.22 -0.75 33.50
N GLY A 13 6.40 -1.39 33.53
CA GLY A 13 7.42 -1.16 34.56
C GLY A 13 7.96 0.27 34.63
N ASP A 14 7.85 1.03 33.53
CA ASP A 14 8.47 2.35 33.37
C ASP A 14 7.47 3.49 33.13
N GLY A 15 6.17 3.28 33.39
CA GLY A 15 5.12 4.25 33.07
C GLY A 15 4.88 4.41 31.55
N TRP A 16 5.40 3.49 30.75
CA TRP A 16 5.17 3.43 29.31
C TRP A 16 4.57 2.10 28.91
N TRP A 17 3.50 2.16 28.13
CA TRP A 17 3.02 1.04 27.33
C TRP A 17 3.68 1.10 25.95
N THR A 18 4.47 0.09 25.60
CA THR A 18 5.31 0.09 24.39
C THR A 18 4.83 -0.93 23.38
N VAL A 19 4.40 -0.47 22.22
CA VAL A 19 3.89 -1.32 21.12
C VAL A 19 4.82 -1.22 19.91
N CYS A 20 5.13 -2.35 19.27
CA CYS A 20 5.81 -2.37 17.98
C CYS A 20 4.82 -2.74 16.86
N ILE A 21 4.70 -1.90 15.84
CA ILE A 21 3.94 -2.17 14.62
C ILE A 21 4.93 -2.51 13.52
N VAL A 22 4.88 -3.74 13.01
CA VAL A 22 5.69 -4.21 11.89
C VAL A 22 4.89 -4.09 10.59
N GLY A 23 5.28 -3.15 9.75
CA GLY A 23 4.59 -2.77 8.52
C GLY A 23 3.91 -1.41 8.66
N SER A 24 4.30 -0.47 7.80
CA SER A 24 3.82 0.92 7.81
C SER A 24 2.96 1.26 6.59
N GLY A 25 2.40 0.26 5.92
CA GLY A 25 1.36 0.46 4.93
C GLY A 25 0.02 0.90 5.55
N PRO A 26 -1.07 0.94 4.75
CA PRO A 26 -2.38 1.42 5.20
C PRO A 26 -2.88 0.77 6.49
N ARG A 27 -2.71 -0.55 6.63
CA ARG A 27 -3.12 -1.29 7.85
C ARG A 27 -2.33 -0.85 9.08
N GLY A 28 -1.01 -0.71 8.96
CA GLY A 28 -0.16 -0.28 10.07
C GLY A 28 -0.47 1.16 10.50
N LEU A 29 -0.73 2.04 9.54
CA LEU A 29 -1.16 3.41 9.82
C LEU A 29 -2.54 3.46 10.49
N SER A 30 -3.51 2.64 10.06
CA SER A 30 -4.79 2.53 10.74
C SER A 30 -4.62 2.06 12.19
N VAL A 31 -3.78 1.06 12.44
CA VAL A 31 -3.49 0.60 13.81
C VAL A 31 -2.86 1.71 14.65
N LEU A 32 -1.83 2.38 14.13
CA LEU A 32 -1.19 3.52 14.81
C LEU A 32 -2.21 4.59 15.18
N GLU A 33 -3.06 4.95 14.23
CA GLU A 33 -4.05 6.00 14.40
C GLU A 33 -5.12 5.59 15.43
N ARG A 34 -5.59 4.33 15.42
CA ARG A 34 -6.52 3.81 16.43
C ARG A 34 -5.91 3.74 17.83
N LEU A 35 -4.67 3.26 17.96
CA LEU A 35 -3.95 3.25 19.23
C LEU A 35 -3.79 4.67 19.79
N ALA A 36 -3.38 5.61 18.93
CA ALA A 36 -3.25 7.01 19.31
C ALA A 36 -4.57 7.66 19.72
N ALA A 37 -5.68 7.34 19.03
CA ALA A 37 -7.00 7.91 19.29
C ALA A 37 -7.61 7.39 20.60
N ASN A 38 -7.30 6.16 20.99
CA ASN A 38 -7.83 5.48 22.16
C ASN A 38 -6.88 5.50 23.38
N ALA A 39 -5.67 6.05 23.24
CA ALA A 39 -4.65 6.00 24.28
C ALA A 39 -5.13 6.53 25.64
N ASP A 40 -5.87 7.64 25.64
CA ASP A 40 -6.36 8.28 26.88
C ASP A 40 -7.41 7.43 27.63
N GLU A 41 -8.16 6.59 26.91
CA GLU A 41 -9.18 5.71 27.49
C GLU A 41 -8.62 4.34 27.88
N LEU A 42 -7.67 3.82 27.08
CA LEU A 42 -7.11 2.49 27.26
C LEU A 42 -5.98 2.45 28.30
N LEU A 43 -5.27 3.56 28.52
CA LEU A 43 -4.11 3.58 29.39
C LEU A 43 -4.47 4.02 30.82
N PRO A 44 -3.92 3.35 31.85
CA PRO A 44 -4.06 3.81 33.23
C PRO A 44 -3.49 5.22 33.42
N ALA A 45 -4.02 5.94 34.41
CA ALA A 45 -3.55 7.28 34.75
C ALA A 45 -2.03 7.29 35.01
N GLY A 46 -1.31 8.19 34.33
CA GLY A 46 0.14 8.31 34.44
C GLY A 46 0.94 7.40 33.50
N VAL A 47 0.29 6.49 32.76
CA VAL A 47 0.92 5.66 31.74
C VAL A 47 0.86 6.36 30.38
N ARG A 48 1.97 6.35 29.63
CA ARG A 48 2.08 6.94 28.30
C ARG A 48 2.24 5.87 27.22
N LEU A 49 1.76 6.14 26.01
CA LEU A 49 1.93 5.24 24.86
C LEU A 49 3.25 5.53 24.13
N ARG A 50 4.06 4.50 23.90
CA ARG A 50 5.15 4.51 22.93
C ARG A 50 4.83 3.54 21.79
N VAL A 51 5.01 3.99 20.55
CA VAL A 51 4.83 3.14 19.36
C VAL A 51 6.09 3.13 18.51
N HIS A 52 6.66 1.95 18.31
CA HIS A 52 7.70 1.71 17.32
C HIS A 52 7.04 1.31 16.00
N LEU A 53 7.16 2.14 14.97
CA LEU A 53 6.66 1.84 13.62
C LEU A 53 7.83 1.38 12.75
N VAL A 54 7.88 0.10 12.44
CA VAL A 54 8.99 -0.56 11.73
C VAL A 54 8.57 -0.91 10.31
N ASP A 55 9.22 -0.32 9.32
CA ASP A 55 9.06 -0.68 7.91
C ASP A 55 10.29 -0.17 7.15
N PRO A 56 10.81 -0.86 6.13
CA PRO A 56 11.92 -0.29 5.35
C PRO A 56 11.54 1.02 4.63
N ARG A 57 10.25 1.30 4.45
CA ARG A 57 9.70 2.57 3.94
C ARG A 57 8.55 3.07 4.82
N PRO A 58 8.83 3.67 5.99
CA PRO A 58 7.80 4.18 6.89
C PRO A 58 6.89 5.19 6.18
N GLY A 59 5.59 5.11 6.46
CA GLY A 59 4.55 5.94 5.85
C GLY A 59 3.91 5.32 4.61
N THR A 60 4.66 4.71 3.71
CA THR A 60 4.08 4.15 2.47
C THR A 60 4.01 2.62 2.46
N GLY A 61 4.92 1.98 3.20
CA GLY A 61 5.28 0.58 2.96
C GLY A 61 5.89 0.37 1.57
N GLN A 62 6.09 -0.91 1.21
CA GLN A 62 6.72 -1.28 -0.07
C GLN A 62 5.79 -1.16 -1.29
N VAL A 63 4.47 -1.24 -1.10
CA VAL A 63 3.50 -1.28 -2.21
C VAL A 63 3.19 0.12 -2.74
N TRP A 64 3.06 1.11 -1.85
CA TRP A 64 2.56 2.45 -2.19
C TRP A 64 3.68 3.47 -2.24
N ARG A 65 4.85 3.10 -2.75
CA ARG A 65 6.00 4.01 -2.82
C ARG A 65 5.62 5.26 -3.61
N SER A 66 5.98 6.42 -3.08
CA SER A 66 5.78 7.72 -3.73
C SER A 66 6.68 7.92 -4.95
N ASP A 67 7.74 7.12 -5.09
CA ASP A 67 8.73 7.13 -6.18
C ASP A 67 8.43 6.14 -7.33
N GLN A 68 7.28 5.45 -7.31
CA GLN A 68 6.91 4.51 -8.38
C GLN A 68 6.33 5.24 -9.61
N SER A 69 6.30 4.56 -10.75
CA SER A 69 5.75 5.13 -11.99
C SER A 69 4.32 5.66 -11.82
N GLU A 70 4.08 6.87 -12.30
CA GLU A 70 2.75 7.52 -12.32
C GLU A 70 1.76 6.79 -13.27
N LEU A 71 2.24 5.85 -14.10
CA LEU A 71 1.39 4.98 -14.91
C LEU A 71 0.70 3.89 -14.11
N LEU A 72 1.18 3.61 -12.89
CA LEU A 72 0.57 2.62 -12.01
C LEU A 72 -0.60 3.25 -11.28
N LEU A 73 -1.81 2.78 -11.59
CA LEU A 73 -3.04 3.29 -11.00
C LEU A 73 -3.56 2.41 -9.87
N MET A 74 -4.31 3.03 -8.96
CA MET A 74 -5.18 2.31 -8.04
C MET A 74 -6.40 1.74 -8.77
N ASN A 75 -7.01 0.72 -8.18
CA ASN A 75 -8.29 0.16 -8.63
C ASN A 75 -9.50 0.73 -7.87
N THR A 76 -9.28 1.78 -7.08
CA THR A 76 -10.32 2.48 -6.30
C THR A 76 -10.32 3.95 -6.66
N VAL A 77 -11.51 4.55 -6.71
CA VAL A 77 -11.70 5.96 -7.06
C VAL A 77 -11.18 6.87 -5.94
N ALA A 78 -10.55 7.99 -6.29
CA ALA A 78 -9.86 8.86 -5.33
C ALA A 78 -10.77 9.39 -4.20
N SER A 79 -12.05 9.68 -4.48
CA SER A 79 -13.01 10.14 -3.46
C SER A 79 -13.39 9.07 -2.43
N GLN A 80 -13.22 7.79 -2.76
CA GLN A 80 -13.59 6.64 -1.91
C GLN A 80 -12.43 6.18 -1.02
N VAL A 81 -11.26 6.81 -1.12
CA VAL A 81 -10.07 6.42 -0.36
C VAL A 81 -9.87 7.40 0.79
N THR A 82 -9.86 6.89 2.02
CA THR A 82 -9.49 7.64 3.22
C THR A 82 -8.87 6.71 4.26
N LEU A 83 -7.95 7.24 5.07
CA LEU A 83 -7.46 6.58 6.29
C LEU A 83 -8.06 7.18 7.57
N PHE A 84 -8.90 8.19 7.43
CA PHE A 84 -9.61 8.81 8.54
C PHE A 84 -10.95 8.15 8.74
N THR A 85 -11.48 8.34 9.93
CA THR A 85 -12.74 7.72 10.35
C THR A 85 -13.86 8.73 10.35
N ASP A 86 -15.07 8.25 10.13
CA ASP A 86 -16.31 9.01 10.18
C ASP A 86 -17.41 8.17 10.84
N ASP A 87 -18.60 8.74 10.96
CA ASP A 87 -19.74 8.10 11.63
C ASP A 87 -20.29 6.88 10.87
N SER A 88 -19.79 6.58 9.66
CA SER A 88 -20.19 5.40 8.90
C SER A 88 -19.46 4.12 9.32
N VAL A 89 -18.38 4.24 10.09
CA VAL A 89 -17.56 3.10 10.53
C VAL A 89 -17.93 2.70 11.96
N THR A 90 -18.31 1.45 12.15
CA THR A 90 -18.47 0.87 13.50
C THR A 90 -17.10 0.52 14.07
N MET A 91 -16.71 1.19 15.16
CA MET A 91 -15.41 1.03 15.81
C MET A 91 -15.47 1.54 17.25
N ASP A 92 -14.52 1.09 18.07
CA ASP A 92 -14.29 1.64 19.40
C ASP A 92 -13.46 2.94 19.31
N GLY A 93 -13.71 3.83 20.28
CA GLY A 93 -13.00 5.10 20.40
C GLY A 93 -13.57 6.26 19.60
N PRO A 94 -12.96 7.45 19.72
CA PRO A 94 -13.47 8.65 19.09
C PRO A 94 -13.29 8.63 17.58
N VAL A 95 -14.27 9.20 16.87
CA VAL A 95 -14.16 9.55 15.46
C VAL A 95 -13.07 10.61 15.28
N ARG A 96 -12.14 10.35 14.37
CA ARG A 96 -11.06 11.28 13.99
C ARG A 96 -11.19 11.57 12.50
N PRO A 97 -11.99 12.59 12.13
CA PRO A 97 -12.26 12.89 10.73
C PRO A 97 -11.05 13.48 10.03
N GLY A 98 -11.08 13.39 8.72
CA GLY A 98 -10.07 13.97 7.84
C GLY A 98 -10.44 13.79 6.37
N PRO A 99 -9.64 14.37 5.47
CA PRO A 99 -9.97 14.41 4.06
C PRO A 99 -9.81 13.03 3.41
N SER A 100 -10.67 12.75 2.44
CA SER A 100 -10.40 11.71 1.44
C SER A 100 -9.15 12.07 0.62
N LEU A 101 -8.58 11.09 -0.07
CA LEU A 101 -7.44 11.28 -0.95
C LEU A 101 -7.69 12.39 -1.98
N ALA A 102 -8.87 12.42 -2.60
CA ALA A 102 -9.25 13.47 -3.54
C ALA A 102 -9.31 14.87 -2.89
N ALA A 103 -9.93 14.98 -1.71
CA ALA A 103 -10.04 16.24 -0.99
C ALA A 103 -8.66 16.74 -0.52
N TRP A 104 -7.81 15.83 -0.05
CA TRP A 104 -6.45 16.13 0.36
C TRP A 104 -5.61 16.61 -0.83
N ALA A 105 -5.64 15.90 -1.95
CA ALA A 105 -4.86 16.25 -3.14
C ALA A 105 -5.22 17.66 -3.64
N ALA A 106 -6.53 17.97 -3.69
CA ALA A 106 -7.02 19.30 -4.06
C ALA A 106 -6.53 20.39 -3.10
N ALA A 107 -6.57 20.15 -1.79
CA ALA A 107 -6.11 21.10 -0.78
C ALA A 107 -4.58 21.26 -0.76
N ALA A 108 -3.84 20.21 -1.10
CA ALA A 108 -2.38 20.20 -1.16
C ALA A 108 -1.82 20.79 -2.46
N GLY A 109 -2.66 21.08 -3.46
CA GLY A 109 -2.22 21.54 -4.78
C GLY A 109 -1.52 20.43 -5.59
N GLU A 110 -1.77 19.16 -5.26
CA GLU A 110 -1.24 18.02 -5.99
C GLU A 110 -1.92 17.92 -7.36
N GLU A 111 -1.14 17.70 -8.42
CA GLU A 111 -1.67 17.33 -9.73
C GLU A 111 -2.25 15.90 -9.63
N GLY A 112 -3.51 15.83 -9.19
CA GLY A 112 -4.24 14.59 -9.00
C GLY A 112 -5.43 14.49 -9.94
N PRO A 113 -5.88 13.27 -10.27
CA PRO A 113 -7.09 13.12 -11.04
C PRO A 113 -8.30 13.60 -10.24
N GLY A 114 -9.36 14.01 -10.94
CA GLY A 114 -10.60 14.45 -10.30
C GLY A 114 -11.20 13.38 -9.36
N PRO A 115 -12.18 13.74 -8.52
CA PRO A 115 -12.70 12.89 -7.45
C PRO A 115 -13.25 11.54 -7.91
N ASP A 116 -13.71 11.44 -9.16
CA ASP A 116 -14.30 10.23 -9.77
C ASP A 116 -13.30 9.40 -10.60
N ALA A 117 -12.01 9.74 -10.54
CA ALA A 117 -10.97 9.08 -11.31
C ALA A 117 -10.01 8.28 -10.41
N TYR A 118 -9.29 7.36 -11.04
CA TYR A 118 -8.36 6.47 -10.37
C TYR A 118 -7.03 7.21 -10.15
N PRO A 119 -6.62 7.43 -8.89
CA PRO A 119 -5.35 8.05 -8.55
C PRO A 119 -4.18 7.13 -8.89
N THR A 120 -3.02 7.73 -9.12
CA THR A 120 -1.78 6.98 -9.22
C THR A 120 -1.42 6.38 -7.86
N ARG A 121 -0.72 5.25 -7.87
CA ARG A 121 -0.22 4.62 -6.63
C ARG A 121 0.79 5.52 -5.93
N ALA A 122 1.53 6.32 -6.69
CA ALA A 122 2.47 7.32 -6.17
C ALA A 122 1.75 8.43 -5.39
N LEU A 123 0.65 8.98 -5.93
CA LEU A 123 -0.17 9.99 -5.25
C LEU A 123 -0.75 9.44 -3.94
N TYR A 124 -1.21 8.19 -3.93
CA TYR A 124 -1.66 7.55 -2.69
C TYR A 124 -0.52 7.36 -1.69
N GLY A 125 0.69 7.01 -2.14
CA GLY A 125 1.89 7.02 -1.31
C GLY A 125 2.12 8.34 -0.59
N ARG A 126 2.09 9.45 -1.33
CA ARG A 126 2.22 10.81 -0.76
C ARG A 126 1.11 11.12 0.25
N TYR A 127 -0.12 10.67 0.00
CA TYR A 127 -1.21 10.77 0.97
C TYR A 127 -0.92 9.99 2.24
N LEU A 128 -0.43 8.75 2.16
CA LEU A 128 -0.09 7.94 3.34
C LEU A 128 1.03 8.59 4.18
N GLU A 129 2.06 9.13 3.55
CA GLU A 129 3.12 9.91 4.22
C GLU A 129 2.54 11.13 4.95
N TRP A 130 1.60 11.83 4.30
CA TRP A 130 0.89 12.95 4.92
C TRP A 130 0.00 12.49 6.09
N VAL A 131 -0.70 11.37 5.96
CA VAL A 131 -1.51 10.79 7.05
C VAL A 131 -0.63 10.45 8.25
N LEU A 132 0.49 9.74 8.05
CA LEU A 132 1.43 9.43 9.12
C LEU A 132 1.88 10.68 9.86
N ARG A 133 2.37 11.69 9.12
CA ARG A 133 2.78 12.97 9.73
C ARG A 133 1.63 13.63 10.48
N SER A 134 0.41 13.54 9.97
CA SER A 134 -0.77 14.15 10.59
C SER A 134 -1.22 13.42 11.85
N VAL A 135 -1.11 12.09 11.90
CA VAL A 135 -1.36 11.30 13.12
C VAL A 135 -0.32 11.61 14.18
N VAL A 136 0.97 11.58 13.83
CA VAL A 136 2.08 11.88 14.75
C VAL A 136 1.97 13.28 15.34
N ARG A 137 1.58 14.30 14.55
CA ARG A 137 1.38 15.67 15.07
C ARG A 137 0.23 15.83 16.05
N ARG A 138 -0.77 14.94 16.02
CA ARG A 138 -2.01 15.07 16.80
C ARG A 138 -2.06 14.18 18.03
N THR A 139 -1.14 13.22 18.15
CA THR A 139 -1.13 12.26 19.26
C THR A 139 -0.19 12.70 20.39
N PRO A 140 -0.56 12.47 21.66
CA PRO A 140 0.37 12.59 22.78
C PRO A 140 1.35 11.41 22.90
N ALA A 141 1.19 10.36 22.07
CA ALA A 141 2.06 9.18 22.06
C ALA A 141 3.48 9.49 21.55
N ASP A 142 4.48 8.80 22.09
CA ASP A 142 5.86 8.80 21.57
C ASP A 142 5.96 7.84 20.39
N VAL A 143 5.85 8.36 19.17
CA VAL A 143 5.93 7.57 17.94
C VAL A 143 7.33 7.61 17.36
N ARG A 144 7.97 6.45 17.24
CA ARG A 144 9.32 6.28 16.71
C ARG A 144 9.29 5.44 15.44
N THR A 145 9.71 6.02 14.32
CA THR A 145 9.79 5.33 13.03
C THR A 145 11.16 4.70 12.82
N HIS A 146 11.20 3.45 12.36
CA HIS A 146 12.43 2.71 12.04
C HIS A 146 12.39 2.32 10.57
N ALA A 147 13.29 2.91 9.78
CA ALA A 147 13.46 2.60 8.36
C ALA A 147 14.28 1.32 8.16
N ALA A 148 13.76 0.21 8.67
CA ALA A 148 14.45 -1.07 8.73
C ALA A 148 13.45 -2.24 8.62
N ARG A 149 13.95 -3.44 8.34
CA ARG A 149 13.15 -4.67 8.28
C ARG A 149 13.21 -5.40 9.60
N ALA A 150 12.05 -5.69 10.20
CA ALA A 150 11.99 -6.69 11.28
C ALA A 150 12.32 -8.08 10.72
N VAL A 151 13.36 -8.70 11.26
CA VAL A 151 13.86 -10.03 10.82
C VAL A 151 13.62 -11.12 11.85
N ARG A 152 13.37 -10.76 13.11
CA ARG A 152 13.17 -11.73 14.19
C ARG A 152 12.24 -11.17 15.26
N LEU A 153 11.38 -12.03 15.79
CA LEU A 153 10.50 -11.79 16.94
C LEU A 153 10.74 -12.92 17.95
N ASP A 154 11.11 -12.58 19.18
CA ASP A 154 11.33 -13.51 20.29
C ASP A 154 10.65 -13.01 21.55
N ALA A 155 10.43 -13.90 22.51
CA ALA A 155 10.20 -13.49 23.89
C ALA A 155 11.44 -12.75 24.43
N ASP A 156 11.24 -11.70 25.19
CA ASP A 156 12.33 -10.92 25.78
C ASP A 156 12.87 -11.61 27.04
N PRO A 157 14.11 -12.14 27.02
CA PRO A 157 14.69 -12.83 28.16
C PRO A 157 15.07 -11.87 29.30
N ASP A 158 15.29 -10.58 28.99
CA ASP A 158 15.81 -9.58 29.92
C ASP A 158 14.68 -8.74 30.54
N ALA A 159 13.42 -9.04 30.21
CA ALA A 159 12.28 -8.33 30.72
C ALA A 159 12.03 -8.65 32.21
N CYS A 160 12.02 -7.61 33.04
CA CYS A 160 11.69 -7.71 34.48
C CYS A 160 10.28 -8.30 34.74
N ALA A 161 9.39 -8.24 33.74
CA ALA A 161 8.07 -8.86 33.76
C ALA A 161 8.01 -9.95 32.68
N ALA A 162 7.59 -11.16 33.06
CA ALA A 162 7.39 -12.26 32.13
C ALA A 162 6.35 -11.89 31.05
N GLY A 163 6.61 -12.27 29.79
CA GLY A 163 5.66 -12.13 28.68
C GLY A 163 5.83 -10.91 27.79
N ARG A 164 6.94 -10.16 27.90
CA ARG A 164 7.29 -9.11 26.92
C ARG A 164 7.99 -9.71 25.70
N ASP A 165 7.87 -9.02 24.58
CA ASP A 165 8.48 -9.40 23.32
C ASP A 165 9.69 -8.52 22.98
N ARG A 166 10.52 -9.04 22.07
CA ARG A 166 11.67 -8.34 21.49
C ARG A 166 11.68 -8.52 19.98
N VAL A 167 11.87 -7.43 19.25
CA VAL A 167 12.00 -7.43 17.78
C VAL A 167 13.42 -7.05 17.38
N THR A 168 14.06 -7.86 16.53
CA THR A 168 15.37 -7.55 15.93
C THR A 168 15.19 -7.07 14.50
N LEU A 169 15.88 -6.00 14.15
CA LEU A 169 15.90 -5.38 12.83
C LEU A 169 17.12 -5.83 12.00
N ASP A 170 17.05 -5.68 10.68
CA ASP A 170 18.13 -6.06 9.76
C ASP A 170 19.38 -5.19 9.87
N ASP A 171 19.26 -3.99 10.44
CA ASP A 171 20.38 -3.10 10.79
C ASP A 171 21.06 -3.46 12.13
N GLY A 172 20.60 -4.51 12.81
CA GLY A 172 21.11 -4.94 14.11
C GLY A 172 20.46 -4.26 15.31
N THR A 173 19.56 -3.29 15.10
CA THR A 173 18.79 -2.66 16.18
C THR A 173 17.88 -3.70 16.85
N VAL A 174 17.83 -3.66 18.17
CA VAL A 174 16.97 -4.55 18.97
C VAL A 174 15.99 -3.70 19.76
N LEU A 175 14.70 -3.92 19.53
CA LEU A 175 13.60 -3.29 20.26
C LEU A 175 13.12 -4.26 21.32
N SER A 176 13.50 -4.03 22.58
CA SER A 176 13.15 -4.87 23.74
C SER A 176 12.04 -4.25 24.59
N GLY A 177 11.54 -5.02 25.55
CA GLY A 177 10.54 -4.58 26.51
C GLY A 177 9.18 -4.29 25.89
N LEU A 178 8.85 -4.89 24.75
CA LEU A 178 7.60 -4.61 24.04
C LEU A 178 6.43 -5.28 24.76
N ASP A 179 5.42 -4.50 25.12
CA ASP A 179 4.18 -5.00 25.72
C ASP A 179 3.28 -5.67 24.66
N ALA A 180 3.42 -5.28 23.39
CA ALA A 180 2.75 -5.95 22.27
C ALA A 180 3.47 -5.73 20.94
N VAL A 181 3.34 -6.70 20.03
CA VAL A 181 3.79 -6.61 18.63
C VAL A 181 2.61 -6.83 17.69
N VAL A 182 2.37 -5.88 16.78
CA VAL A 182 1.35 -5.96 15.74
C VAL A 182 1.99 -6.21 14.39
N LEU A 183 1.65 -7.34 13.76
CA LEU A 183 2.14 -7.70 12.43
C LEU A 183 1.18 -7.19 11.34
N ALA A 184 1.48 -6.02 10.78
CA ALA A 184 0.71 -5.35 9.71
C ALA A 184 1.43 -5.42 8.34
N GLN A 185 2.09 -6.55 8.06
CA GLN A 185 3.09 -6.71 6.99
C GLN A 185 2.51 -6.79 5.56
N GLY A 186 1.20 -6.85 5.40
CA GLY A 186 0.55 -6.88 4.08
C GLY A 186 0.93 -8.11 3.26
N HIS A 187 1.49 -7.90 2.07
CA HIS A 187 1.92 -8.97 1.17
C HIS A 187 3.38 -9.34 1.45
N LEU A 188 3.60 -10.60 1.81
CA LEU A 188 4.93 -11.15 2.05
C LEU A 188 5.50 -11.79 0.77
N PRO A 189 6.83 -11.79 0.58
CA PRO A 189 7.47 -12.55 -0.47
C PRO A 189 7.03 -14.01 -0.41
N VAL A 190 6.57 -14.54 -1.55
CA VAL A 190 6.13 -15.94 -1.66
C VAL A 190 7.26 -16.75 -2.27
N SER A 191 7.54 -17.92 -1.70
CA SER A 191 8.48 -18.85 -2.30
C SER A 191 7.96 -19.32 -3.67
N PRO A 192 8.79 -19.39 -4.72
CA PRO A 192 8.35 -19.84 -6.03
C PRO A 192 7.71 -21.22 -5.97
N THR A 193 6.57 -21.38 -6.65
CA THR A 193 5.96 -22.69 -6.86
C THR A 193 6.88 -23.58 -7.70
N PRO A 194 6.70 -24.93 -7.68
CA PRO A 194 7.49 -25.82 -8.53
C PRO A 194 7.44 -25.46 -10.02
N ALA A 195 6.31 -24.94 -10.50
CA ALA A 195 6.13 -24.48 -11.87
C ALA A 195 6.92 -23.20 -12.17
N GLU A 196 6.86 -22.19 -11.30
CA GLU A 196 7.65 -20.95 -11.42
C GLU A 196 9.15 -21.23 -11.34
N ALA A 197 9.57 -22.11 -10.42
CA ALA A 197 10.95 -22.56 -10.34
C ALA A 197 11.38 -23.31 -11.61
N ALA A 198 10.49 -24.10 -12.23
CA ALA A 198 10.76 -24.76 -13.50
C ALA A 198 10.91 -23.75 -14.66
N PHE A 199 10.08 -22.70 -14.70
CA PHE A 199 10.21 -21.62 -15.70
C PHE A 199 11.50 -20.85 -15.53
N ALA A 200 11.86 -20.46 -14.30
CA ALA A 200 13.12 -19.78 -14.02
C ALA A 200 14.32 -20.63 -14.47
N ARG A 201 14.34 -21.93 -14.13
CA ARG A 201 15.39 -22.85 -14.59
C ARG A 201 15.41 -23.01 -16.11
N PHE A 202 14.25 -23.07 -16.76
CA PHE A 202 14.15 -23.19 -18.21
C PHE A 202 14.72 -21.96 -18.90
N ALA A 203 14.35 -20.76 -18.43
CA ALA A 203 14.83 -19.50 -18.97
C ALA A 203 16.35 -19.38 -18.80
N ALA A 204 16.88 -19.67 -17.61
CA ALA A 204 18.32 -19.66 -17.34
C ALA A 204 19.09 -20.60 -18.28
N ARG A 205 18.61 -21.84 -18.50
CA ARG A 205 19.25 -22.79 -19.43
C ARG A 205 19.23 -22.35 -20.89
N ARG A 206 18.31 -21.46 -21.27
CA ARG A 206 18.12 -20.99 -22.64
C ARG A 206 18.63 -19.56 -22.85
N GLY A 207 19.18 -18.92 -21.82
CA GLY A 207 19.59 -17.51 -21.87
C GLY A 207 18.41 -16.56 -22.08
N LEU A 208 17.20 -16.95 -21.66
CA LEU A 208 15.99 -16.13 -21.79
C LEU A 208 15.76 -15.30 -20.52
N PHE A 209 15.14 -14.14 -20.69
CA PHE A 209 14.66 -13.33 -19.57
C PHE A 209 13.41 -13.97 -18.94
N TYR A 210 13.38 -14.05 -17.60
CA TYR A 210 12.20 -14.48 -16.86
C TYR A 210 11.95 -13.55 -15.69
N LEU A 211 10.79 -12.91 -15.71
CA LEU A 211 10.28 -12.11 -14.60
C LEU A 211 9.32 -12.98 -13.76
N PRO A 212 9.64 -13.30 -12.50
CA PRO A 212 8.73 -14.02 -11.62
C PRO A 212 7.52 -13.15 -11.23
N PRO A 213 6.42 -13.74 -10.74
CA PRO A 213 5.31 -12.97 -10.19
C PRO A 213 5.78 -12.05 -9.06
N GLY A 214 5.39 -10.78 -9.12
CA GLY A 214 5.79 -9.76 -8.15
C GLY A 214 4.99 -8.48 -8.29
N ASN A 215 5.34 -7.48 -7.47
CA ASN A 215 4.76 -6.15 -7.57
C ASN A 215 5.23 -5.47 -8.88
N PRO A 216 4.34 -4.99 -9.76
CA PRO A 216 4.72 -4.31 -10.99
C PRO A 216 5.63 -3.09 -10.77
N ALA A 217 5.54 -2.42 -9.62
CA ALA A 217 6.41 -1.29 -9.26
C ALA A 217 7.88 -1.69 -9.02
N GLU A 218 8.17 -2.98 -8.88
CA GLU A 218 9.50 -3.56 -8.67
C GLU A 218 9.95 -4.41 -9.86
N ALA A 219 9.13 -4.50 -10.91
CA ALA A 219 9.46 -5.30 -12.09
C ALA A 219 10.64 -4.68 -12.85
N GLY A 220 11.78 -5.38 -12.90
CA GLY A 220 12.93 -5.01 -13.71
C GLY A 220 12.67 -5.28 -15.20
N LEU A 221 11.96 -4.37 -15.88
CA LEU A 221 11.54 -4.55 -17.28
C LEU A 221 12.62 -4.16 -18.30
N ASP A 222 13.78 -3.68 -17.85
CA ASP A 222 14.89 -3.24 -18.71
C ASP A 222 15.52 -4.39 -19.51
N GLY A 223 15.35 -5.63 -19.04
CA GLY A 223 15.80 -6.84 -19.73
C GLY A 223 14.99 -7.19 -20.98
N ILE A 224 13.92 -6.45 -21.30
CA ILE A 224 13.04 -6.70 -22.44
C ILE A 224 13.38 -5.71 -23.57
N GLY A 225 13.84 -6.21 -24.71
CA GLY A 225 14.18 -5.41 -25.89
C GLY A 225 12.95 -4.87 -26.65
N ALA A 226 13.21 -3.90 -27.53
CA ALA A 226 12.22 -3.41 -28.49
C ALA A 226 11.92 -4.50 -29.55
N GLY A 227 10.64 -4.70 -29.88
CA GLY A 227 10.20 -5.73 -30.83
C GLY A 227 10.37 -7.18 -30.36
N GLU A 228 10.89 -7.40 -29.14
CA GLU A 228 11.11 -8.73 -28.60
C GLU A 228 9.77 -9.45 -28.33
N PRO A 229 9.61 -10.73 -28.72
CA PRO A 229 8.47 -11.54 -28.34
C PRO A 229 8.45 -11.81 -26.83
N VAL A 230 7.44 -11.27 -26.13
CA VAL A 230 7.28 -11.44 -24.68
C VAL A 230 5.99 -12.16 -24.38
N LEU A 231 6.08 -13.30 -23.68
CA LEU A 231 4.93 -14.01 -23.16
C LEU A 231 4.55 -13.47 -21.78
N LEU A 232 3.37 -12.86 -21.66
CA LEU A 232 2.80 -12.41 -20.40
C LEU A 232 1.70 -13.38 -19.96
N ARG A 233 2.00 -14.15 -18.90
CA ARG A 233 1.10 -15.16 -18.34
C ARG A 233 0.21 -14.56 -17.25
N GLY A 234 -1.06 -14.36 -17.57
CA GLY A 234 -2.08 -13.81 -16.68
C GLY A 234 -2.70 -12.55 -17.26
N LEU A 235 -4.02 -12.43 -17.13
CA LEU A 235 -4.79 -11.27 -17.59
C LEU A 235 -5.56 -10.61 -16.42
N GLY A 236 -4.93 -10.59 -15.23
CA GLY A 236 -5.48 -9.98 -14.01
C GLY A 236 -5.19 -8.48 -13.91
N LEU A 237 -5.35 -7.88 -12.73
CA LEU A 237 -5.08 -6.44 -12.55
C LEU A 237 -3.63 -6.06 -12.91
N ASN A 238 -2.65 -6.85 -12.47
CA ASN A 238 -1.23 -6.59 -12.77
C ASN A 238 -0.91 -6.69 -14.27
N PHE A 239 -1.76 -7.31 -15.11
CA PHE A 239 -1.54 -7.32 -16.55
C PHE A 239 -1.60 -5.91 -17.13
N PHE A 240 -2.58 -5.11 -16.69
CA PHE A 240 -2.73 -3.73 -17.16
C PHE A 240 -1.54 -2.87 -16.74
N ASP A 241 -1.00 -3.08 -15.53
CA ASP A 241 0.21 -2.40 -15.08
C ASP A 241 1.41 -2.69 -16.00
N HIS A 242 1.68 -3.96 -16.30
CA HIS A 242 2.76 -4.34 -17.20
C HIS A 242 2.52 -3.85 -18.62
N MET A 243 1.27 -3.86 -19.09
CA MET A 243 0.92 -3.29 -20.38
C MET A 243 1.27 -1.82 -20.42
N SER A 244 0.79 -1.00 -19.48
CA SER A 244 1.10 0.44 -19.41
C SER A 244 2.60 0.72 -19.28
N LEU A 245 3.34 -0.06 -18.49
CA LEU A 245 4.80 0.11 -18.37
C LEU A 245 5.56 -0.26 -19.65
N LEU A 246 5.11 -1.28 -20.40
CA LEU A 246 5.76 -1.72 -21.64
C LEU A 246 5.29 -0.95 -22.88
N THR A 247 4.24 -0.12 -22.76
CA THR A 247 3.71 0.74 -23.83
C THR A 247 3.99 2.22 -23.55
N GLU A 248 3.15 2.87 -22.75
CA GLU A 248 3.27 4.27 -22.36
C GLU A 248 4.58 4.54 -21.62
N GLY A 249 5.01 3.61 -20.76
CA GLY A 249 6.30 3.68 -20.06
C GLY A 249 7.51 3.62 -21.01
N ARG A 250 7.29 3.19 -22.26
CA ARG A 250 8.29 3.21 -23.33
C ARG A 250 8.08 4.36 -24.32
N GLY A 251 7.22 5.33 -24.00
CA GLY A 251 6.97 6.53 -24.80
C GLY A 251 5.85 6.38 -25.82
N GLY A 252 5.07 5.30 -25.76
CA GLY A 252 3.82 5.22 -26.50
C GLY A 252 2.77 6.21 -25.97
N VAL A 253 1.83 6.61 -26.82
CA VAL A 253 0.83 7.61 -26.45
C VAL A 253 -0.55 7.18 -26.94
N PHE A 254 -1.55 7.28 -26.07
CA PHE A 254 -2.95 7.18 -26.47
C PHE A 254 -3.50 8.55 -26.85
N GLU A 255 -3.93 8.70 -28.10
CA GLU A 255 -4.64 9.90 -28.57
C GLU A 255 -6.15 9.65 -28.55
N ALA A 256 -6.89 10.58 -27.95
CA ALA A 256 -8.35 10.55 -28.00
C ALA A 256 -8.84 11.07 -29.36
N LYS A 257 -9.55 10.22 -30.10
CA LYS A 257 -10.27 10.56 -31.33
C LYS A 257 -11.78 10.40 -31.12
N ASP A 258 -12.59 10.89 -32.06
CA ASP A 258 -14.05 10.83 -31.97
C ASP A 258 -14.60 9.41 -31.80
N ALA A 259 -13.93 8.41 -32.41
CA ALA A 259 -14.31 7.01 -32.37
C ALA A 259 -13.71 6.21 -31.20
N GLY A 260 -12.89 6.82 -30.34
CA GLY A 260 -12.23 6.15 -29.22
C GLY A 260 -10.75 6.50 -29.09
N LEU A 261 -10.00 5.66 -28.37
CA LEU A 261 -8.56 5.83 -28.18
C LEU A 261 -7.78 5.17 -29.31
N VAL A 262 -6.83 5.90 -29.89
CA VAL A 262 -5.85 5.38 -30.85
C VAL A 262 -4.48 5.34 -30.19
N TYR A 263 -3.84 4.18 -30.19
CA TYR A 263 -2.49 4.03 -29.64
C TYR A 263 -1.42 4.31 -30.70
N HIS A 264 -0.49 5.18 -30.38
CA HIS A 264 0.68 5.51 -31.17
C HIS A 264 1.92 4.89 -30.52
N ARG A 265 2.49 3.88 -31.19
CA ARG A 265 3.71 3.21 -30.72
C ARG A 265 4.94 4.10 -30.91
N SER A 266 5.85 4.04 -29.96
CA SER A 266 7.16 4.69 -29.97
C SER A 266 8.23 3.91 -30.75
N GLY A 267 8.01 2.60 -30.95
CA GLY A 267 8.98 1.67 -31.53
C GLY A 267 9.90 1.01 -30.49
N ARG A 268 9.78 1.38 -29.20
CA ARG A 268 10.53 0.75 -28.10
C ARG A 268 9.76 -0.39 -27.42
N GLU A 269 8.50 -0.58 -27.79
CA GLU A 269 7.63 -1.60 -27.22
C GLU A 269 8.03 -3.01 -27.65
N PRO A 270 7.86 -4.03 -26.78
CA PRO A 270 7.94 -5.44 -27.18
C PRO A 270 6.69 -5.89 -27.94
N VAL A 271 6.74 -7.10 -28.50
CA VAL A 271 5.56 -7.80 -29.02
C VAL A 271 4.97 -8.66 -27.90
N LEU A 272 3.87 -8.19 -27.31
CA LEU A 272 3.21 -8.86 -26.18
C LEU A 272 2.28 -9.99 -26.65
N TYR A 273 2.59 -11.21 -26.22
CA TYR A 273 1.69 -12.36 -26.28
C TYR A 273 1.11 -12.59 -24.89
N ALA A 274 -0.16 -12.26 -24.71
CA ALA A 274 -0.81 -12.38 -23.41
C ALA A 274 -1.78 -13.57 -23.38
N GLY A 275 -1.81 -14.30 -22.28
CA GLY A 275 -2.71 -15.45 -22.14
C GLY A 275 -3.12 -15.72 -20.69
N SER A 276 -4.35 -16.19 -20.48
CA SER A 276 -4.84 -16.66 -19.18
C SER A 276 -5.39 -18.07 -19.27
N ARG A 277 -5.45 -18.79 -18.15
CA ARG A 277 -6.07 -20.12 -18.08
C ARG A 277 -7.55 -20.13 -18.48
N ARG A 278 -8.24 -19.00 -18.32
CA ARG A 278 -9.67 -18.85 -18.65
C ARG A 278 -9.90 -18.21 -20.03
N GLY A 279 -8.84 -17.82 -20.75
CA GLY A 279 -8.93 -17.20 -22.08
C GLY A 279 -9.51 -15.78 -22.13
N VAL A 280 -10.02 -15.24 -21.01
CA VAL A 280 -10.61 -13.89 -20.94
C VAL A 280 -9.82 -12.97 -20.02
N PRO A 281 -9.68 -11.68 -20.37
CA PRO A 281 -9.09 -10.69 -19.48
C PRO A 281 -10.03 -10.28 -18.36
N TYR A 282 -9.47 -9.81 -17.25
CA TYR A 282 -10.24 -9.11 -16.22
C TYR A 282 -10.84 -7.84 -16.84
N GLN A 283 -12.04 -7.46 -16.40
CA GLN A 283 -12.62 -6.20 -16.87
C GLN A 283 -11.72 -5.06 -16.42
N ALA A 284 -11.33 -4.20 -17.37
CA ALA A 284 -10.64 -2.96 -17.04
C ALA A 284 -11.55 -2.15 -16.08
N PRO A 285 -10.98 -1.51 -15.03
CA PRO A 285 -11.74 -0.57 -14.23
C PRO A 285 -12.40 0.45 -15.16
N ARG A 286 -13.70 0.70 -15.00
CA ARG A 286 -14.46 1.57 -15.92
C ARG A 286 -13.80 2.94 -15.97
N GLY A 287 -13.13 3.25 -17.09
CA GLY A 287 -12.53 4.56 -17.33
C GLY A 287 -13.56 5.68 -17.39
N ARG A 288 -13.14 6.89 -17.03
CA ARG A 288 -13.89 8.17 -17.00
C ARG A 288 -15.33 8.07 -17.50
N THR A 289 -16.29 8.18 -16.58
CA THR A 289 -17.68 8.49 -16.92
C THR A 289 -17.69 9.81 -17.68
N ARG A 290 -17.86 9.77 -19.00
CA ARG A 290 -18.12 10.94 -19.83
C ARG A 290 -19.44 11.51 -19.32
N ARG A 291 -19.41 12.61 -18.55
CA ARG A 291 -20.65 13.35 -18.22
C ARG A 291 -21.35 13.62 -19.55
N ALA A 292 -22.56 13.07 -19.72
CA ALA A 292 -23.42 13.47 -20.79
C ALA A 292 -23.57 15.00 -20.68
N ARG A 293 -23.16 15.72 -21.72
CA ARG A 293 -23.56 17.12 -21.90
C ARG A 293 -25.08 17.09 -22.02
N THR A 294 -25.80 17.32 -20.94
CA THR A 294 -27.19 17.75 -21.02
C THR A 294 -27.14 19.11 -21.69
N ALA A 295 -27.45 19.12 -22.99
CA ALA A 295 -27.77 20.34 -23.70
C ALA A 295 -28.97 20.97 -23.00
N GLY A 296 -28.73 22.05 -22.27
CA GLY A 296 -29.79 22.95 -21.85
C GLY A 296 -30.33 23.66 -23.09
N THR A 297 -31.35 23.08 -23.71
CA THR A 297 -32.29 23.84 -24.54
C THR A 297 -33.16 24.65 -23.59
N SER A 298 -32.86 25.94 -23.48
CA SER A 298 -33.78 26.96 -22.99
C SER A 298 -35.00 27.00 -23.93
N PRO A 299 -36.25 26.93 -23.43
CA PRO A 299 -37.38 27.36 -24.23
C PRO A 299 -37.49 28.88 -24.12
N SER A 300 -37.34 29.54 -25.27
CA SER A 300 -37.81 30.90 -25.50
C SER A 300 -39.33 30.89 -25.63
N SER A 301 -40.02 31.48 -24.66
CA SER A 301 -41.27 32.26 -24.80
C SER A 301 -41.84 32.55 -23.43
#